data_AF-A0A133ZYH4-F1
#
_entry.id   AF-A0A133ZYH4-F1
#
_cell.length_a   1.000
_cell.length_b   1.000
_cell.length_c   1.000
_cell.angle_alpha   90.00
_cell.angle_beta   90.00
_cell.angle_gamma   90.00
#
_symmetry.space_group_name_H-M   'P 1'
#
loop_
_entity.id
_entity.type
_entity.pdbx_description
1 polymer ?
#
loop_
_entity_poly.entity_id
_entity_poly.type
_entity_poly.pdbx_seq_one_letter_code
_entity_poly.pdbx_strand_id
1 'polypeptide(L)'
;MTKILDRNNVSPKTANVIKNRISNCKGLSYIATRNIVNSKWCPWELGLADGMLNGKSCILPVMEESSTFKGLEYLGLYPYIEYEKISGKSTYEFWVIDQGDSSKYVSLKSWLNGAALERH
;
A
#
# COMPACT_ATOMS: atom_id res chain seq x y z
N MET A 1 13.38 -2.44 -25.72
CA MET A 1 13.44 -3.67 -24.91
C MET A 1 13.17 -3.32 -23.46
N THR A 2 11.98 -3.62 -22.94
CA THR A 2 11.62 -3.41 -21.53
C THR A 2 12.34 -4.46 -20.70
N LYS A 3 13.39 -4.05 -19.98
CA LYS A 3 14.19 -4.96 -19.14
C LYS A 3 13.31 -5.38 -17.95
N ILE A 4 12.87 -6.64 -17.97
CA ILE A 4 12.13 -7.27 -16.87
C ILE A 4 13.11 -7.38 -15.69
N LEU A 5 12.75 -6.81 -14.54
CA LEU A 5 13.58 -6.85 -13.32
C LEU A 5 13.60 -8.30 -12.82
N ASP A 6 14.77 -8.93 -12.86
CA ASP A 6 15.00 -10.24 -12.26
C ASP A 6 14.98 -10.09 -10.72
N ARG A 7 13.98 -10.70 -10.08
CA ARG A 7 13.75 -10.61 -8.63
C ARG A 7 14.84 -11.33 -7.82
N ASN A 8 15.62 -12.21 -8.45
CA ASN A 8 16.71 -12.93 -7.80
C ASN A 8 18.05 -12.17 -7.87
N ASN A 9 18.16 -11.12 -8.69
CA ASN A 9 19.39 -10.37 -8.87
C ASN A 9 19.34 -9.01 -8.15
N VAL A 10 19.67 -9.04 -6.86
CA VAL A 10 19.74 -7.87 -5.98
C VAL A 10 20.99 -7.05 -6.27
N SER A 11 20.93 -6.22 -7.32
CA SER A 11 22.02 -5.28 -7.64
C SER A 11 21.69 -3.86 -7.18
N PRO A 12 22.71 -3.04 -6.82
CA PRO A 12 22.52 -1.61 -6.56
C PRO A 12 21.84 -0.87 -7.72
N LYS A 13 22.07 -1.32 -8.97
CA LYS A 13 21.42 -0.76 -10.16
C LYS A 13 19.92 -1.03 -10.16
N THR A 14 19.50 -2.24 -9.81
CA THR A 14 18.07 -2.61 -9.66
C THR A 14 17.41 -1.77 -8.56
N ALA A 15 18.07 -1.66 -7.40
CA ALA A 15 17.58 -0.86 -6.28
C ALA A 15 17.40 0.62 -6.64
N ASN A 16 18.35 1.19 -7.40
CA ASN A 16 18.26 2.59 -7.82
C ASN A 16 17.10 2.83 -8.81
N VAL A 17 16.81 1.87 -9.69
CA VAL A 17 15.63 1.95 -10.57
C VAL A 17 14.34 1.94 -9.77
N ILE A 18 14.23 1.08 -8.76
CA ILE A 18 13.05 1.00 -7.89
C ILE A 18 12.89 2.29 -7.10
N LYS A 19 13.95 2.77 -6.46
CA LYS A 19 13.96 4.04 -5.72
C LYS A 19 13.48 5.21 -6.57
N ASN A 20 13.99 5.34 -7.80
CA ASN A 20 13.58 6.39 -8.72
C ASN A 20 12.12 6.24 -9.17
N ARG A 21 11.59 5.02 -9.28
CA ARG A 21 10.16 4.85 -9.59
C ARG A 21 9.30 5.28 -8.41
N ILE A 22 9.64 4.84 -7.20
CA ILE A 22 8.95 5.21 -5.97
C ILE A 22 8.93 6.73 -5.81
N SER A 23 10.04 7.44 -6.02
CA SER A 23 10.09 8.90 -5.90
C SER A 23 9.16 9.66 -6.85
N ASN A 24 8.72 9.03 -7.94
CA ASN A 24 7.82 9.61 -8.92
C ASN A 24 6.35 9.18 -8.69
N CYS A 25 6.07 8.43 -7.61
CA CYS A 25 4.72 8.04 -7.22
C CYS A 25 4.16 8.99 -6.14
N LYS A 26 2.83 9.04 -6.02
CA LYS A 26 2.15 9.76 -4.92
C LYS A 26 1.93 8.90 -3.67
N GLY A 27 2.00 7.59 -3.83
CA GLY A 27 1.80 6.62 -2.78
C GLY A 27 2.20 5.23 -3.24
N LEU A 28 2.35 4.31 -2.28
CA LEU A 28 2.64 2.91 -2.51
C LEU A 28 1.52 2.05 -1.93
N SER A 29 1.12 1.03 -2.67
CA SER A 29 0.17 0.03 -2.20
C SER A 29 0.87 -1.33 -2.12
N TYR A 30 0.90 -1.87 -0.90
CA TYR A 30 1.50 -3.15 -0.58
C TYR A 30 0.47 -4.26 -0.70
N ILE A 31 0.68 -5.12 -1.68
CA ILE A 31 -0.20 -6.27 -1.90
C ILE A 31 0.12 -7.30 -0.81
N ALA A 32 -0.85 -7.60 0.05
CA ALA A 32 -0.68 -8.49 1.19
C ALA A 32 -1.05 -9.94 0.80
N THR A 33 -0.13 -10.70 0.18
CA THR A 33 -0.32 -12.14 -0.14
C THR A 33 0.64 -13.04 0.63
N ARG A 34 0.28 -14.32 0.82
CA ARG A 34 1.13 -15.31 1.53
C ARG A 34 2.53 -15.46 0.93
N ASN A 35 2.67 -15.33 -0.40
CA ASN A 35 3.95 -15.47 -1.09
C ASN A 35 4.88 -14.26 -0.93
N ILE A 36 4.35 -13.11 -0.52
CA ILE A 36 5.13 -11.88 -0.38
C ILE A 36 6.00 -11.89 0.90
N VAL A 37 5.64 -12.70 1.89
CA VAL A 37 6.38 -12.90 3.15
C VAL A 37 7.82 -13.39 2.89
N ASN A 38 8.07 -14.07 1.77
CA ASN A 38 9.40 -14.59 1.41
C ASN A 38 10.24 -13.63 0.55
N SER A 39 9.70 -12.46 0.18
CA SER A 39 10.41 -11.49 -0.67
C SER A 39 11.34 -10.61 0.15
N LYS A 40 12.64 -10.60 -0.17
CA LYS A 40 13.61 -9.67 0.43
C LYS A 40 13.39 -8.22 0.00
N TRP A 41 12.74 -8.00 -1.15
CA TRP A 41 12.50 -6.66 -1.70
C TRP A 41 11.28 -5.99 -1.09
N CYS A 42 10.19 -6.71 -0.85
CA CYS A 42 8.91 -6.09 -0.51
C CYS A 42 8.95 -5.30 0.82
N PRO A 43 9.54 -5.82 1.92
CA PRO A 43 9.71 -5.03 3.14
C PRO A 43 10.61 -3.80 2.94
N TRP A 44 11.67 -3.92 2.13
CA TRP A 44 12.57 -2.81 1.81
C TRP A 44 11.87 -1.73 0.97
N GLU A 45 11.10 -2.13 -0.05
CA GLU A 45 10.30 -1.23 -0.89
C GLU A 45 9.26 -0.48 -0.07
N LEU A 46 8.60 -1.18 0.87
CA LEU A 46 7.62 -0.60 1.77
C LEU A 46 8.27 0.48 2.66
N GLY A 47 9.35 0.15 3.36
CA GLY A 47 10.03 1.12 4.23
C GLY A 47 10.62 2.30 3.47
N LEU A 48 11.17 2.05 2.27
CA LEU A 48 11.68 3.11 1.40
C LEU A 48 10.57 4.06 0.95
N ALA A 49 9.44 3.51 0.49
CA ALA A 49 8.30 4.32 0.06
C ALA A 49 7.65 5.06 1.23
N ASP A 50 7.53 4.43 2.39
CA ASP A 50 6.97 5.06 3.59
C ASP A 50 7.73 6.35 3.95
N GLY A 51 9.07 6.29 3.98
CA GLY A 51 9.90 7.46 4.21
C GLY A 51 9.88 8.48 3.07
N MET A 52 9.88 8.04 1.81
CA MET A 52 9.96 8.94 0.64
C MET A 52 8.63 9.62 0.29
N LEU A 53 7.52 8.98 0.63
CA LEU A 53 6.17 9.40 0.24
C LEU A 53 5.39 9.99 1.42
N ASN A 54 6.07 10.47 2.45
CA ASN A 54 5.45 11.07 3.64
C ASN A 54 4.38 10.17 4.28
N GLY A 55 4.69 8.89 4.45
CA GLY A 55 3.76 7.91 5.03
C GLY A 55 2.61 7.50 4.11
N LYS A 56 2.64 7.84 2.81
CA LYS A 56 1.62 7.45 1.83
C LYS A 56 1.82 6.01 1.33
N SER A 57 2.03 5.10 2.29
CA SER A 57 2.08 3.66 2.09
C SER A 57 0.83 3.03 2.71
N CYS A 58 0.22 2.07 2.02
CA CYS A 58 -1.01 1.42 2.46
C CYS A 58 -1.03 -0.05 2.05
N ILE A 59 -1.89 -0.84 2.69
CA ILE A 59 -2.12 -2.24 2.35
C ILE A 59 -3.26 -2.33 1.33
N LEU A 60 -3.04 -3.05 0.24
CA LEU A 60 -4.14 -3.54 -0.60
C LEU A 60 -4.36 -5.02 -0.27
N PRO A 61 -5.41 -5.34 0.51
CA PRO A 61 -5.74 -6.72 0.80
C PRO A 61 -6.20 -7.39 -0.50
N VAL A 62 -5.51 -8.46 -0.90
CA VAL A 62 -6.03 -9.37 -1.92
C VAL A 62 -6.86 -10.39 -1.16
N MET A 63 -8.16 -10.14 -1.09
CA MET A 63 -9.10 -10.99 -0.38
C MET A 63 -9.13 -12.38 -1.03
N GLU A 64 -8.56 -13.38 -0.38
CA GLU A 64 -9.23 -14.69 -0.31
C GLU A 64 -10.18 -14.60 0.88
N GLU A 65 -11.48 -14.66 0.60
CA GLU A 65 -12.56 -14.66 1.57
C GLU A 65 -12.16 -15.53 2.77
N SER A 66 -12.24 -14.98 3.99
CA SER A 66 -12.04 -15.66 5.29
C SER A 66 -10.65 -15.68 5.95
N SER A 67 -9.58 -15.12 5.37
CA SER A 67 -8.31 -15.03 6.11
C SER A 67 -8.04 -13.63 6.66
N THR A 68 -8.29 -13.43 7.96
CA THR A 68 -7.66 -12.37 8.75
C THR A 68 -6.18 -12.36 8.39
N PHE A 69 -5.70 -11.27 7.80
CA PHE A 69 -4.32 -11.15 7.37
C PHE A 69 -3.40 -11.22 8.60
N LYS A 70 -2.95 -12.44 8.95
CA LYS A 70 -1.90 -12.72 9.95
C LYS A 70 -0.50 -12.48 9.37
N GLY A 71 -0.35 -11.50 8.49
CA GLY A 71 0.93 -11.19 7.86
C GLY A 71 1.63 -10.09 8.62
N LEU A 72 2.81 -10.41 9.18
CA LEU A 72 3.82 -9.51 9.76
C LEU A 72 3.28 -8.33 10.58
N GLU A 73 3.39 -8.40 11.91
CA GLU A 73 2.84 -7.39 12.86
C GLU A 73 3.08 -5.93 12.45
N TYR A 74 4.22 -5.62 11.83
CA TYR A 74 4.54 -4.27 11.37
C TYR A 74 3.64 -3.75 10.24
N LEU A 75 3.00 -4.63 9.46
CA LEU A 75 2.00 -4.23 8.46
C LEU A 75 0.76 -3.62 9.12
N GLY A 76 0.56 -3.92 10.42
CA GLY A 76 -0.39 -3.28 11.34
C GLY A 76 -0.28 -1.76 11.45
N LEU A 77 0.85 -1.19 11.02
CA LEU A 77 1.11 0.25 11.07
C LEU A 77 0.45 1.02 9.92
N TYR A 78 0.05 0.32 8.85
CA TYR A 78 -0.36 0.95 7.61
C TYR A 78 -1.87 0.87 7.44
N PRO A 79 -2.54 1.97 7.00
CA PRO A 79 -3.94 1.88 6.65
C PRO A 79 -4.14 0.93 5.46
N TYR A 80 -5.36 0.43 5.28
CA TYR A 80 -5.70 -0.46 4.18
C TYR A 80 -6.69 0.19 3.20
N ILE A 81 -6.70 -0.29 1.97
CA ILE A 81 -7.62 0.17 0.93
C ILE A 81 -8.81 -0.78 0.80
N GLU A 82 -10.01 -0.21 0.77
CA GLU A 82 -11.24 -0.90 0.36
C GLU A 82 -11.88 -0.19 -0.84
N TYR A 83 -12.66 -0.95 -1.61
CA TYR A 83 -13.45 -0.43 -2.71
C TYR A 83 -14.93 -0.57 -2.38
N GLU A 84 -15.54 0.53 -1.98
CA GLU A 84 -16.87 0.52 -1.37
C GLU A 84 -17.81 1.54 -1.99
N LYS A 85 -19.10 1.24 -1.89
CA LYS A 85 -20.17 2.08 -2.43
C LYS A 85 -20.32 3.35 -1.60
N ILE A 86 -20.43 4.50 -2.25
CA ILE A 86 -20.71 5.77 -1.57
C ILE A 86 -22.16 5.77 -1.09
N SER A 87 -22.37 6.04 0.20
CA SER A 87 -23.72 6.10 0.80
C SER A 87 -24.64 7.04 0.01
N GLY A 88 -25.83 6.57 -0.33
CA GLY A 88 -26.82 7.32 -1.10
C GLY A 88 -26.51 7.52 -2.59
N LYS A 89 -25.42 6.94 -3.13
CA LYS A 89 -25.08 6.99 -4.56
C LYS A 89 -24.94 5.60 -5.17
N SER A 90 -25.04 5.50 -6.50
CA SER A 90 -24.78 4.26 -7.26
C SER A 90 -23.30 4.05 -7.61
N THR A 91 -22.41 4.93 -7.13
CA THR A 91 -20.99 4.94 -7.45
C THR A 91 -20.16 4.38 -6.31
N TYR A 92 -19.02 3.80 -6.67
CA TYR A 92 -18.04 3.23 -5.75
C TYR A 92 -16.78 4.08 -5.75
N GLU A 93 -16.06 4.08 -4.63
CA GLU A 93 -14.80 4.78 -4.49
C GLU A 93 -13.80 3.95 -3.67
N PHE A 94 -12.51 4.22 -3.87
CA PHE A 94 -11.46 3.66 -3.03
C PHE A 94 -11.32 4.48 -1.75
N TRP A 95 -11.33 3.80 -0.62
CA TRP A 95 -11.21 4.37 0.71
C TRP A 95 -9.93 3.89 1.36
N VAL A 96 -9.22 4.80 2.04
CA VAL A 96 -8.07 4.49 2.89
C VAL A 96 -8.57 4.52 4.32
N ILE A 97 -8.48 3.38 5.01
CA ILE A 97 -9.11 3.14 6.31
C ILE A 97 -8.02 2.81 7.33
N ASP A 98 -8.13 3.40 8.53
CA ASP A 98 -7.23 3.15 9.64
C ASP A 98 -7.39 1.69 10.11
N GLN A 99 -6.27 1.01 10.35
CA GLN A 99 -6.29 -0.40 10.71
C GLN A 99 -6.78 -0.65 12.14
N GLY A 100 -6.64 0.34 13.04
CA GLY A 100 -7.07 0.26 14.43
C GLY A 100 -8.45 0.86 14.69
N ASP A 101 -8.97 1.68 13.78
CA ASP A 101 -10.27 2.35 13.91
C ASP A 101 -10.95 2.51 12.55
N SER A 102 -11.88 1.61 12.21
CA SER A 102 -12.59 1.66 10.92
C SER A 102 -13.51 2.88 10.75
N SER A 103 -13.79 3.64 11.82
CA SER A 103 -14.50 4.92 11.71
C SER A 103 -13.61 6.06 11.20
N LYS A 104 -12.29 5.83 11.13
CA LYS A 104 -11.31 6.81 10.66
C LYS A 104 -10.86 6.48 9.24
N TYR A 105 -11.35 7.23 8.27
CA TYR A 105 -11.10 6.98 6.85
C TYR A 105 -11.06 8.26 6.01
N VAL A 106 -10.63 8.13 4.76
CA VAL A 106 -10.64 9.21 3.75
C VAL A 106 -10.63 8.58 2.36
N SER A 107 -11.14 9.29 1.33
CA SER A 107 -11.02 8.78 -0.04
C SER A 107 -9.53 8.71 -0.46
N LEU A 108 -9.18 7.67 -1.23
CA LEU A 108 -7.81 7.48 -1.72
C LEU A 108 -7.30 8.71 -2.48
N LYS A 109 -8.18 9.35 -3.26
CA LYS A 109 -7.84 10.57 -4.00
C LYS A 109 -7.45 11.70 -3.05
N SER A 110 -8.23 11.96 -2.02
CA SER A 110 -7.92 13.02 -1.05
C SER A 110 -6.65 12.70 -0.26
N TRP A 111 -6.48 11.44 0.14
CA TRP A 111 -5.30 10.98 0.85
C TRP A 111 -4.01 11.17 0.05
N LEU A 112 -3.98 10.78 -1.23
CA LEU A 112 -2.84 10.99 -2.13
C LEU A 112 -2.55 12.46 -2.43
N ASN A 113 -3.47 13.37 -2.11
CA ASN A 113 -3.28 14.82 -2.22
C ASN A 113 -3.04 15.48 -0.84
N GLY A 114 -2.72 14.70 0.19
CA GLY A 114 -2.26 15.21 1.48
C GLY A 114 -3.29 15.21 2.61
N ALA A 115 -4.54 14.82 2.35
CA ALA A 115 -5.52 14.69 3.43
C ALA A 115 -5.12 13.61 4.44
N ALA A 116 -5.43 13.85 5.70
CA ALA A 116 -5.33 12.87 6.78
C ALA A 116 -6.59 12.00 6.81
N LEU A 117 -6.52 10.86 7.52
CA LEU A 117 -7.72 10.08 7.81
C LEU A 117 -8.46 10.76 8.96
N GLU A 118 -9.76 10.95 8.80
CA GLU A 118 -10.62 11.63 9.76
C GLU A 118 -11.73 10.69 10.23
N ARG A 119 -12.25 10.97 11.43
CA ARG A 119 -13.34 10.17 12.01
C ARG A 119 -14.68 10.63 11.44
N HIS A 120 -15.49 9.69 10.99
CA HIS A 120 -16.80 9.94 10.37
C HIS A 120 -17.93 9.18 11.08
#